data_AF-G5IAB3-F1
#
_entry.id   AF-G5IAB3-F1
#
_cell.length_a   1.000
_cell.length_b   1.000
_cell.length_c   1.000
_cell.angle_alpha   90.00
_cell.angle_beta   90.00
_cell.angle_gamma   90.00
#
_symmetry.space_group_name_H-M   'P 1'
#
loop_
_entity.id
_entity.type
_entity.pdbx_description
1 polymer ?
#
loop_
_entity_poly.entity_id
_entity_poly.type
_entity_poly.pdbx_seq_one_letter_code
_entity_poly.pdbx_strand_id
1 'polypeptide(L)'
;MKNRTSGFTLVELVVTMAVASVLILAGGTVLVSGNRTYHRYALSVRAGELGETIAEQMRTRLQYATDILVDETWDEDIRNETGETSCSVGFTEDGRFLLDGEEVYGSLPDMGLLGGCRITRLAEEVPVVQVEVYLTDLSGNTLYQSRELIKLFNMELSGETVGWRIDSGDEVIDSADRDVFFCYLERGGRYEEDD
;
A
#
# COMPACT_ATOMS: atom_id res chain seq x y z
N MET A 1 -17.81 -71.89 26.61
CA MET A 1 -17.12 -70.94 25.71
C MET A 1 -16.28 -70.02 26.58
N LYS A 2 -14.95 -70.08 26.46
CA LYS A 2 -14.01 -69.37 27.34
C LYS A 2 -13.65 -68.04 26.67
N ASN A 3 -14.16 -66.92 27.19
CA ASN A 3 -13.81 -65.59 26.71
C ASN A 3 -12.32 -65.34 27.02
N ARG A 4 -11.49 -65.20 25.98
CA ARG A 4 -10.13 -64.67 26.11
C ARG A 4 -10.22 -63.15 26.17
N THR A 5 -10.31 -62.60 27.36
CA THR A 5 -9.96 -61.18 27.59
C THR A 5 -8.45 -61.11 27.76
N SER A 6 -7.70 -60.87 26.67
CA SER A 6 -6.29 -60.47 26.80
C SER A 6 -6.26 -59.06 27.36
N GLY A 7 -5.80 -58.91 28.60
CA GLY A 7 -5.57 -57.60 29.20
C GLY A 7 -4.42 -56.91 28.48
N PHE A 8 -4.63 -55.66 28.08
CA PHE A 8 -3.61 -54.78 27.51
C PHE A 8 -2.43 -54.72 28.49
N THR A 9 -1.22 -55.02 28.04
CA THR A 9 -0.04 -54.97 28.91
C THR A 9 0.36 -53.51 29.15
N LEU A 10 0.88 -53.19 30.34
CA LEU A 10 1.31 -51.83 30.69
C LEU A 10 2.37 -51.28 29.70
N VAL A 11 3.18 -52.18 29.14
CA VAL A 11 4.15 -51.87 28.09
C VAL A 11 3.48 -51.42 26.80
N GLU A 12 2.43 -52.12 26.34
CA GLU A 12 1.67 -51.72 25.15
C GLU A 12 1.02 -50.34 25.34
N LEU A 13 0.54 -50.02 26.55
CA LEU A 13 -0.04 -48.70 26.85
C LEU A 13 1.01 -47.58 26.73
N VAL A 14 2.19 -47.77 27.33
CA VAL A 14 3.28 -46.80 27.29
C VAL A 14 3.81 -46.61 25.87
N VAL A 15 3.97 -47.69 25.11
CA VAL A 15 4.39 -47.63 23.70
C VAL A 15 3.35 -46.88 22.86
N THR A 16 2.05 -47.16 23.06
CA THR A 16 0.98 -46.48 22.31
C THR A 16 0.94 -44.98 22.63
N MET A 17 1.11 -44.59 23.90
CA MET A 17 1.21 -43.17 24.29
C MET A 17 2.45 -42.49 23.70
N ALA A 18 3.61 -43.17 23.69
CA ALA A 18 4.83 -42.63 23.10
C ALA A 18 4.65 -42.40 21.59
N VAL A 19 4.11 -43.37 20.86
CA VAL A 19 3.81 -43.23 19.43
C VAL A 19 2.80 -42.10 19.19
N ALA A 20 1.74 -42.02 19.98
CA ALA A 20 0.75 -40.96 19.87
C ALA A 20 1.35 -39.56 20.10
N SER A 21 2.23 -39.40 21.11
CA SER A 21 2.89 -38.11 21.38
C SER A 21 3.79 -37.66 20.22
N VAL A 22 4.52 -38.58 19.60
CA VAL A 22 5.37 -38.28 18.44
C VAL A 22 4.50 -37.86 17.24
N LEU A 23 3.39 -38.56 17.00
CA LEU A 23 2.45 -38.22 15.92
C LEU A 23 1.78 -36.86 16.14
N ILE A 24 1.38 -36.53 17.37
CA ILE A 24 0.80 -35.22 17.70
C ILE A 24 1.83 -34.11 17.52
N LEU A 25 3.06 -34.30 17.98
CA LEU A 25 4.13 -33.30 17.83
C LEU A 25 4.50 -33.08 16.36
N ALA A 26 4.68 -34.16 15.60
CA ALA A 26 4.97 -34.08 14.16
C ALA A 26 3.82 -33.42 13.39
N GLY A 27 2.58 -33.87 13.64
CA GLY A 27 1.38 -33.31 13.00
C GLY A 27 1.14 -31.85 13.36
N GLY A 28 1.28 -31.49 14.64
CA GLY A 28 1.14 -30.11 15.12
C GLY A 28 2.16 -29.16 14.48
N THR A 29 3.42 -29.60 14.37
CA THR A 29 4.48 -28.80 13.74
C THR A 29 4.20 -28.55 12.26
N VAL A 30 3.75 -29.58 11.53
CA VAL A 30 3.39 -29.46 10.11
C VAL A 30 2.19 -28.54 9.92
N LEU A 31 1.16 -28.66 10.75
CA LEU A 31 -0.04 -27.81 10.68
C LEU A 31 0.28 -26.34 10.97
N VAL A 32 1.09 -26.06 12.00
CA VAL A 32 1.51 -24.69 12.33
C VAL A 32 2.37 -24.09 11.22
N SER A 33 3.31 -24.87 10.68
CA SER A 33 4.15 -24.44 9.56
C SER A 33 3.34 -24.19 8.28
N GLY A 34 2.42 -25.10 7.96
CA GLY A 34 1.50 -24.96 6.83
C GLY A 34 0.61 -23.73 6.95
N ASN A 35 0.03 -23.49 8.13
CA ASN A 35 -0.83 -22.34 8.37
C ASN A 35 -0.06 -21.01 8.24
N ARG A 36 1.15 -20.92 8.79
CA ARG A 36 2.02 -19.73 8.64
C ARG A 36 2.36 -19.47 7.17
N THR A 37 2.68 -20.52 6.44
CA THR A 37 3.00 -20.43 5.01
C THR A 37 1.78 -19.95 4.23
N TYR A 38 0.61 -20.55 4.45
CA TYR A 38 -0.63 -20.15 3.81
C TYR A 38 -1.00 -18.69 4.12
N HIS A 39 -0.92 -18.27 5.38
CA HIS A 39 -1.18 -16.88 5.76
C HIS A 39 -0.25 -15.89 5.06
N ARG A 40 1.06 -16.19 4.99
CA ARG A 40 2.02 -15.34 4.28
C ARG A 40 1.69 -15.23 2.79
N TYR A 41 1.35 -16.36 2.15
CA TYR A 41 0.95 -16.35 0.74
C TYR A 41 -0.36 -15.59 0.52
N ALA A 42 -1.36 -15.80 1.37
CA ALA A 42 -2.63 -15.08 1.28
C ALA A 42 -2.43 -13.56 1.43
N LEU A 43 -1.59 -13.13 2.37
CA LEU A 43 -1.25 -11.72 2.56
C LEU A 43 -0.51 -11.15 1.35
N SER A 44 0.45 -11.89 0.78
CA SER A 44 1.20 -11.46 -0.41
C SER A 44 0.32 -11.36 -1.65
N VAL A 45 -0.59 -12.31 -1.88
CA VAL A 45 -1.55 -12.24 -3.00
C VAL A 45 -2.46 -11.03 -2.86
N ARG A 46 -3.00 -10.80 -1.65
CA ARG A 46 -3.83 -9.63 -1.35
C ARG A 46 -3.07 -8.32 -1.54
N ALA A 47 -1.82 -8.25 -1.09
CA ALA A 47 -0.95 -7.11 -1.31
C ALA A 47 -0.70 -6.87 -2.80
N GLY A 48 -0.56 -7.94 -3.60
CA GLY A 48 -0.45 -7.84 -5.06
C GLY A 48 -1.69 -7.20 -5.69
N GLU A 49 -2.89 -7.70 -5.35
CA GLU A 49 -4.15 -7.17 -5.89
C GLU A 49 -4.41 -5.71 -5.48
N LEU A 50 -4.21 -5.39 -4.19
CA LEU A 50 -4.40 -4.03 -3.69
C LEU A 50 -3.34 -3.07 -4.23
N GLY A 51 -2.07 -3.50 -4.24
CA GLY A 51 -0.95 -2.70 -4.71
C GLY A 51 -1.10 -2.31 -6.18
N GLU A 52 -1.49 -3.26 -7.03
CA GLU A 52 -1.76 -2.99 -8.45
C GLU A 52 -2.92 -2.01 -8.63
N THR A 53 -4.00 -2.18 -7.86
CA THR A 53 -5.15 -1.29 -7.93
C THR A 53 -4.79 0.13 -7.49
N ILE A 54 -4.03 0.28 -6.42
CA ILE A 54 -3.56 1.57 -5.91
C ILE A 54 -2.61 2.23 -6.92
N ALA A 55 -1.64 1.49 -7.46
CA ALA A 55 -0.72 1.99 -8.47
C ALA A 55 -1.46 2.46 -9.73
N GLU A 56 -2.44 1.69 -10.20
CA GLU A 56 -3.26 2.07 -11.35
C GLU A 56 -4.09 3.33 -11.08
N GLN A 57 -4.73 3.44 -9.92
CA GLN A 57 -5.48 4.64 -9.54
C GLN A 57 -4.58 5.87 -9.49
N MET A 58 -3.43 5.77 -8.84
CA MET A 58 -2.47 6.85 -8.75
C MET A 58 -1.96 7.25 -10.13
N ARG A 59 -1.61 6.28 -11.00
CA ARG A 59 -1.21 6.54 -12.38
C ARG A 59 -2.28 7.29 -13.15
N THR A 60 -3.53 6.82 -13.11
CA THR A 60 -4.63 7.44 -13.86
C THR A 60 -4.88 8.88 -13.41
N ARG A 61 -4.86 9.16 -12.10
CA ARG A 61 -5.05 10.52 -11.58
C ARG A 61 -3.89 11.43 -11.96
N LEU A 62 -2.65 10.99 -11.75
CA LEU A 62 -1.46 11.80 -12.04
C LEU A 62 -1.27 12.05 -13.55
N GLN A 63 -1.57 11.07 -14.41
CA GLN A 63 -1.42 11.21 -15.86
C GLN A 63 -2.20 12.39 -16.45
N TYR A 64 -3.36 12.71 -15.87
CA TYR A 64 -4.23 13.81 -16.29
C TYR A 64 -4.23 14.98 -15.31
N ALA A 65 -3.31 15.00 -14.34
CA ALA A 65 -3.12 16.15 -13.47
C ALA A 65 -2.68 17.38 -14.30
N THR A 66 -3.29 18.54 -14.05
CA THR A 66 -2.86 19.81 -14.65
C THR A 66 -1.82 20.51 -13.80
N ASP A 67 -1.89 20.32 -12.48
CA ASP A 67 -0.88 20.70 -11.51
C ASP A 67 -0.65 19.50 -10.59
N ILE A 68 0.57 19.34 -10.11
CA ILE A 68 0.91 18.37 -9.07
C ILE A 68 1.63 19.14 -8.00
N LEU A 69 0.99 19.22 -6.84
CA LEU A 69 1.61 19.65 -5.60
C LEU A 69 1.90 18.42 -4.76
N VAL A 70 3.15 18.26 -4.38
CA VAL A 70 3.56 17.29 -3.35
C VAL A 70 3.73 18.05 -2.04
N ASP A 71 2.92 17.69 -1.04
CA ASP A 71 2.86 18.33 0.28
C ASP A 71 2.86 17.27 1.39
N GLU A 72 3.32 17.68 2.58
CA GLU A 72 3.38 16.89 3.81
C GLU A 72 2.10 16.99 4.63
N THR A 73 1.22 17.93 4.29
CA THR A 73 -0.06 18.10 4.98
C THR A 73 -1.21 17.98 4.00
N TRP A 74 -2.23 17.20 4.39
CA TRP A 74 -3.52 17.25 3.75
C TRP A 74 -4.20 18.53 4.20
N ASP A 75 -3.80 19.65 3.59
CA ASP A 75 -4.37 20.93 3.97
C ASP A 75 -5.76 21.07 3.32
N GLU A 76 -6.81 21.16 4.15
CA GLU A 76 -8.12 21.57 3.65
C GLU A 76 -8.05 22.96 3.00
N ASP A 77 -7.06 23.78 3.32
CA ASP A 77 -6.87 25.09 2.70
C ASP A 77 -6.41 25.00 1.23
N ILE A 78 -5.88 23.86 0.78
CA ILE A 78 -5.72 23.60 -0.67
C ILE A 78 -7.09 23.62 -1.36
N ARG A 79 -8.18 23.23 -0.70
CA ARG A 79 -9.57 23.35 -1.22
C ARG A 79 -10.09 24.79 -1.22
N ASN A 80 -9.50 25.71 -0.43
CA ASN A 80 -10.14 26.98 -0.08
C ASN A 80 -9.67 28.20 -0.90
N GLU A 81 -8.47 28.21 -1.50
CA GLU A 81 -8.00 29.41 -2.23
C GLU A 81 -8.52 29.53 -3.67
N THR A 82 -8.93 28.42 -4.30
CA THR A 82 -9.45 28.40 -5.69
C THR A 82 -10.85 27.78 -5.80
N GLY A 83 -11.40 27.22 -4.72
CA GLY A 83 -12.67 26.50 -4.72
C GLY A 83 -12.67 25.16 -5.48
N GLU A 84 -11.55 24.75 -6.09
CA GLU A 84 -11.49 23.60 -7.00
C GLU A 84 -10.26 22.69 -6.87
N THR A 85 -9.40 22.84 -5.85
CA THR A 85 -8.31 21.86 -5.68
C THR A 85 -8.81 20.62 -4.96
N SER A 86 -8.91 19.51 -5.70
CA SER A 86 -9.14 18.19 -5.14
C SER A 86 -7.79 17.55 -4.86
N CYS A 87 -7.34 17.59 -3.60
CA CYS A 87 -6.36 16.61 -3.16
C CYS A 87 -7.00 15.24 -3.35
N SER A 88 -6.36 14.37 -4.09
CA SER A 88 -7.05 13.26 -4.75
C SER A 88 -6.45 11.90 -4.45
N VAL A 89 -5.15 11.86 -4.11
CA VAL A 89 -4.46 10.62 -3.79
C VAL A 89 -3.28 10.92 -2.87
N GLY A 90 -3.07 10.07 -1.87
CA GLY A 90 -1.90 10.17 -1.01
C GLY A 90 -1.72 9.02 -0.04
N PHE A 91 -0.56 9.03 0.61
CA PHE A 91 -0.19 8.09 1.65
C PHE A 91 0.19 8.83 2.92
N THR A 92 -0.32 8.37 4.05
CA THR A 92 0.07 8.88 5.36
C THR A 92 1.32 8.14 5.87
N GLU A 93 2.03 8.74 6.83
CA GLU A 93 3.18 8.17 7.52
C GLU A 93 2.83 6.83 8.21
N ASP A 94 1.58 6.70 8.69
CA ASP A 94 1.07 5.45 9.29
C ASP A 94 0.64 4.39 8.26
N GLY A 95 0.91 4.64 6.97
CA GLY A 95 0.77 3.68 5.89
C GLY A 95 -0.66 3.49 5.39
N ARG A 96 -1.55 4.47 5.59
CA ARG A 96 -2.89 4.49 5.02
C ARG A 96 -2.87 5.11 3.64
N PHE A 97 -3.78 4.64 2.79
CA PHE A 97 -3.99 5.20 1.47
C PHE A 97 -5.28 6.04 1.46
N LEU A 98 -5.15 7.30 1.06
CA LEU A 98 -6.26 8.23 0.94
C LEU A 98 -6.54 8.50 -0.54
N LEU A 99 -7.81 8.44 -0.92
CA LEU A 99 -8.31 8.90 -2.21
C LEU A 99 -9.38 9.95 -1.95
N ASP A 100 -9.21 11.14 -2.53
CA ASP A 100 -10.15 12.27 -2.35
C ASP A 100 -10.42 12.58 -0.85
N GLY A 101 -9.44 12.32 0.02
CA GLY A 101 -9.50 12.53 1.47
C GLY A 101 -10.14 11.40 2.27
N GLU A 102 -10.61 10.36 1.60
CA GLU A 102 -11.22 9.18 2.22
C GLU A 102 -10.27 7.99 2.20
N GLU A 103 -10.25 7.22 3.28
CA GLU A 103 -9.51 5.97 3.35
C GLU A 103 -10.19 4.92 2.46
N VAL A 104 -9.51 4.51 1.39
CA VAL A 104 -10.03 3.50 0.46
C VAL A 104 -9.43 2.14 0.77
N TYR A 105 -10.18 1.08 0.45
CA TYR A 105 -9.84 -0.32 0.71
C TYR A 105 -9.94 -0.75 2.17
N GLY A 106 -10.56 0.06 3.04
CA GLY A 106 -10.49 -0.13 4.48
C GLY A 106 -9.08 0.13 4.99
N SER A 107 -8.89 0.13 6.31
CA SER A 107 -7.56 0.42 6.82
C SER A 107 -6.57 -0.67 6.44
N LEU A 108 -5.61 -0.35 5.56
CA LEU A 108 -4.49 -1.24 5.22
C LEU A 108 -3.85 -1.81 6.51
N PRO A 109 -3.62 -1.01 7.58
CA PRO A 109 -3.21 -1.51 8.88
C PRO A 109 -4.09 -2.63 9.46
N ASP A 110 -5.42 -2.51 9.37
CA ASP A 110 -6.36 -3.53 9.85
C ASP A 110 -6.25 -4.84 9.06
N MET A 111 -5.71 -4.78 7.84
CA MET A 111 -5.42 -5.93 6.99
C MET A 111 -4.02 -6.51 7.20
N GLY A 112 -3.23 -5.92 8.09
CA GLY A 112 -1.84 -6.29 8.35
C GLY A 112 -0.86 -5.77 7.28
N LEU A 113 -1.25 -4.71 6.56
CA LEU A 113 -0.47 -4.09 5.50
C LEU A 113 -0.16 -2.62 5.85
N LEU A 114 0.95 -2.10 5.37
CA LEU A 114 1.24 -0.66 5.34
C LEU A 114 1.53 -0.29 3.89
N GLY A 115 0.88 0.75 3.39
CA GLY A 115 1.14 1.27 2.05
C GLY A 115 2.05 2.48 2.08
N GLY A 116 2.81 2.68 1.01
CA GLY A 116 3.56 3.90 0.83
C GLY A 116 3.90 4.18 -0.61
N CYS A 117 4.36 5.40 -0.86
CA CYS A 117 4.89 5.81 -2.13
C CYS A 117 6.24 6.51 -1.98
N ARG A 118 7.08 6.38 -3.01
CA ARG A 118 8.30 7.17 -3.17
C ARG A 118 8.27 7.90 -4.49
N ILE A 119 8.52 9.20 -4.45
CA ILE A 119 8.53 10.07 -5.60
C ILE A 119 9.96 10.53 -5.86
N THR A 120 10.43 10.36 -7.08
CA THR A 120 11.72 10.89 -7.52
C THR A 120 11.49 12.07 -8.45
N ARG A 121 12.10 13.22 -8.15
CA ARG A 121 12.09 14.36 -9.07
C ARG A 121 12.83 14.00 -10.34
N LEU A 122 12.16 14.11 -11.49
CA LEU A 122 12.77 13.90 -12.80
C LEU A 122 12.99 15.23 -13.52
N ALA A 123 13.95 15.24 -14.44
CA ALA A 123 14.48 16.43 -15.11
C ALA A 123 13.40 17.26 -15.83
N GLU A 124 13.57 18.58 -15.78
CA GLU A 124 12.61 19.63 -16.17
C GLU A 124 12.24 19.68 -17.67
N GLU A 125 12.87 18.86 -18.51
CA GLU A 125 12.71 18.92 -19.97
C GLU A 125 11.43 18.22 -20.48
N VAL A 126 10.87 17.28 -19.70
CA VAL A 126 9.59 16.59 -20.01
C VAL A 126 8.82 16.44 -18.70
N PRO A 127 7.52 16.78 -18.64
CA PRO A 127 6.74 16.63 -17.42
C PRO A 127 6.42 15.15 -17.19
N VAL A 128 7.35 14.48 -16.52
CA VAL A 128 7.25 13.09 -16.07
C VAL A 128 7.52 13.04 -14.57
N VAL A 129 6.82 12.15 -13.89
CA VAL A 129 7.07 11.84 -12.48
C VAL A 129 7.35 10.34 -12.36
N GLN A 130 8.40 9.99 -11.61
CA GLN A 130 8.62 8.61 -11.23
C GLN A 130 8.02 8.39 -9.86
N VAL A 131 7.07 7.47 -9.77
CA VAL A 131 6.47 7.07 -8.51
C VAL A 131 6.64 5.58 -8.31
N GLU A 132 7.10 5.21 -7.13
CA GLU A 132 7.20 3.85 -6.67
C GLU A 132 6.14 3.62 -5.60
N VAL A 133 5.20 2.71 -5.85
CA VAL A 133 4.20 2.29 -4.87
C VAL A 133 4.68 0.99 -4.24
N TYR A 134 4.63 0.91 -2.91
CA TYR A 134 4.99 -0.31 -2.19
C TYR A 134 3.98 -0.62 -1.11
N LEU A 135 3.77 -1.92 -0.85
CA LEU A 135 3.05 -2.40 0.32
C LEU A 135 3.96 -3.30 1.14
N THR A 136 4.01 -3.09 2.45
CA THR A 136 4.74 -3.94 3.40
C THR A 136 3.79 -4.68 4.34
N ASP A 137 4.28 -5.74 4.96
CA ASP A 137 3.65 -6.22 6.19
C ASP A 137 3.96 -5.28 7.37
N LEU A 138 3.30 -5.51 8.51
CA LEU A 138 3.55 -4.75 9.76
C LEU A 138 4.98 -4.92 10.32
N SER A 139 5.78 -5.84 9.77
CA SER A 139 7.18 -6.04 10.13
C SER A 139 8.15 -5.33 9.17
N GLY A 140 7.62 -4.60 8.17
CA GLY A 140 8.40 -3.86 7.17
C GLY A 140 8.87 -4.71 6.00
N ASN A 141 8.42 -5.96 5.85
CA ASN A 141 8.78 -6.75 4.66
C ASN A 141 7.93 -6.32 3.47
N THR A 142 8.57 -5.90 2.39
CA THR A 142 7.89 -5.56 1.13
C THR A 142 7.20 -6.80 0.55
N LEU A 143 5.88 -6.69 0.36
CA LEU A 143 5.04 -7.73 -0.24
C LEU A 143 4.64 -7.38 -1.67
N TYR A 144 4.60 -6.09 -2.00
CA TYR A 144 4.34 -5.55 -3.33
C TYR A 144 5.23 -4.32 -3.56
N GLN A 145 5.70 -4.17 -4.79
CA GLN A 145 6.44 -2.99 -5.23
C GLN A 145 6.21 -2.82 -6.74
N SER A 146 5.77 -1.63 -7.14
CA SER A 146 5.72 -1.20 -8.54
C SER A 146 6.43 0.13 -8.68
N ARG A 147 7.16 0.30 -9.77
CA ARG A 147 7.87 1.53 -10.10
C ARG A 147 7.42 1.98 -11.47
N GLU A 148 6.75 3.13 -11.51
CA GLU A 148 6.13 3.65 -12.71
C GLU A 148 6.72 5.00 -13.09
N LEU A 149 6.93 5.18 -14.39
CA LEU A 149 7.25 6.47 -14.99
C LEU A 149 5.96 7.01 -15.61
N ILE A 150 5.38 8.01 -14.97
CA ILE A 150 4.09 8.57 -15.36
C ILE A 150 4.34 9.84 -16.17
N LYS A 151 3.83 9.85 -17.41
CA LYS A 151 3.84 11.04 -18.26
C LYS A 151 2.63 11.91 -17.95
N LEU A 152 2.86 13.20 -17.72
CA LEU A 152 1.84 14.16 -17.30
C LEU A 152 1.32 14.90 -18.54
N PHE A 153 0.31 14.32 -19.19
CA PHE A 153 -0.14 14.78 -20.51
C PHE A 153 -0.71 16.20 -20.48
N ASN A 154 -1.49 16.53 -19.45
CA ASN A 154 -2.10 17.84 -19.36
C ASN A 154 -1.08 18.94 -19.06
N MET A 155 -0.03 18.63 -18.29
CA MET A 155 1.10 19.54 -18.05
C MET A 155 1.92 19.76 -19.33
N GLU A 156 2.19 18.69 -20.09
CA GLU A 156 2.88 18.80 -21.38
C GLU A 156 2.13 19.70 -22.37
N LEU A 157 0.79 19.56 -22.44
CA LEU A 157 -0.05 20.35 -23.34
C LEU A 157 -0.19 21.82 -22.91
N SER A 158 -0.15 22.10 -21.61
CA SER A 158 -0.25 23.46 -21.06
C SER A 158 1.09 24.18 -20.99
N GLY A 159 2.22 23.46 -21.07
CA GLY A 159 3.55 24.00 -20.86
C GLY A 159 3.87 24.26 -19.38
N GLU A 160 3.09 23.67 -18.48
CA GLU A 160 3.27 23.78 -17.03
C GLU A 160 4.25 22.71 -16.51
N THR A 161 4.85 22.97 -15.35
CA THR A 161 5.85 22.11 -14.70
C THR A 161 5.37 21.67 -13.32
N VAL A 162 5.82 20.50 -12.85
CA VAL A 162 5.47 19.96 -11.52
C VAL A 162 5.90 20.92 -10.41
N GLY A 163 4.94 21.35 -9.59
CA GLY A 163 5.15 22.20 -8.42
C GLY A 163 5.57 21.39 -7.20
N TRP A 164 6.75 21.65 -6.66
CA TRP A 164 7.18 21.02 -5.40
C TRP A 164 6.94 22.02 -4.26
N ARG A 165 6.00 21.72 -3.36
CA ARG A 165 5.80 22.49 -2.12
C ARG A 165 6.38 21.72 -0.95
N ILE A 166 7.69 21.50 -1.01
CA ILE A 166 8.43 20.79 0.03
C ILE A 166 9.60 21.67 0.44
N ASP A 167 9.62 22.04 1.71
CA ASP A 167 10.59 22.99 2.28
C ASP A 167 12.02 22.42 2.42
N SER A 168 12.29 21.21 1.92
CA SER A 168 13.54 20.48 2.23
C SER A 168 14.58 20.41 1.11
N GLY A 169 14.28 20.79 -0.13
CA GLY A 169 15.22 20.64 -1.25
C GLY A 169 15.59 19.18 -1.57
N ASP A 170 14.78 18.23 -1.10
CA ASP A 170 14.99 16.79 -1.30
C ASP A 170 14.75 16.39 -2.77
N GLU A 171 15.63 15.55 -3.32
CA GLU A 171 15.47 14.98 -4.67
C GLU A 171 14.51 13.78 -4.71
N VAL A 172 14.25 13.20 -3.52
CA VAL A 172 13.42 12.00 -3.30
C VAL A 172 12.54 12.23 -2.08
N ILE A 173 11.26 11.93 -2.21
CA ILE A 173 10.29 12.01 -1.10
C ILE A 173 9.69 10.64 -0.90
N ASP A 174 9.65 10.17 0.35
CA ASP A 174 9.13 8.86 0.73
C ASP A 174 8.04 9.03 1.79
N SER A 175 6.90 8.39 1.58
CA SER A 175 5.77 8.47 2.50
C SER A 175 5.98 7.70 3.80
N ALA A 176 7.07 6.92 3.90
CA ALA A 176 7.45 6.31 5.17
C ALA A 176 8.02 7.31 6.19
N ASP A 177 8.52 8.46 5.73
CA ASP A 177 9.16 9.47 6.58
C ASP A 177 8.24 10.66 6.90
N ARG A 178 7.16 10.81 6.13
CA ARG A 178 6.20 11.92 6.20
C ARG A 178 4.96 11.58 5.39
N ASP A 179 3.86 12.28 5.61
CA ASP A 179 2.73 12.15 4.71
C ASP A 179 3.10 12.68 3.31
N VAL A 180 2.52 12.10 2.27
CA VAL A 180 2.74 12.49 0.88
C VAL A 180 1.40 12.54 0.16
N PHE A 181 1.02 13.74 -0.25
CA PHE A 181 -0.23 13.97 -0.96
C PHE A 181 0.03 14.53 -2.35
N PHE A 182 -0.78 14.09 -3.31
CA PHE A 182 -0.83 14.66 -4.64
C PHE A 182 -2.17 15.39 -4.82
N CYS A 183 -2.06 16.70 -5.04
CA CYS A 183 -3.21 17.53 -5.33
C CYS A 183 -3.15 17.97 -6.79
N TYR A 184 -4.28 17.86 -7.51
CA TYR A 184 -4.40 18.29 -8.90
C TYR A 184 -5.70 19.05 -9.15
N LEU A 185 -5.66 19.97 -10.12
CA LEU A 185 -6.82 20.70 -10.60
C LEU A 185 -7.37 19.99 -11.85
N GLU A 186 -8.65 19.61 -11.87
CA GLU A 186 -9.30 19.22 -13.14
C GLU A 186 -9.73 20.50 -13.86
N ARG A 187 -9.14 20.80 -15.01
CA ARG A 187 -9.61 21.94 -15.83
C ARG A 187 -11.03 21.68 -16.32
N GLY A 188 -12.00 22.23 -15.58
CA GLY A 188 -13.44 22.20 -15.85
C GLY A 188 -14.20 23.38 -15.22
N GLY A 189 -13.65 24.01 -14.18
CA GLY A 189 -14.15 25.28 -13.67
C GLY A 189 -13.70 26.46 -14.53
N ARG A 190 -14.66 27.28 -14.90
CA ARG A 190 -14.38 28.57 -15.52
C ARG A 190 -13.60 29.43 -14.52
N TYR A 191 -12.45 29.94 -14.93
CA TYR A 191 -12.01 31.23 -14.44
C TYR A 191 -13.07 32.26 -14.87
N GLU A 192 -13.96 32.66 -13.97
CA GLU A 192 -14.53 34.01 -14.07
C GLU A 192 -13.37 34.94 -13.72
N GLU A 193 -12.84 35.61 -14.75
CA GLU A 193 -11.97 36.76 -14.58
C GLU A 193 -12.80 37.83 -13.86
N ASP A 194 -12.47 38.09 -12.59
CA ASP A 194 -12.95 39.30 -11.92
C ASP A 194 -12.18 40.50 -12.48
N ASP A 195 -12.89 41.34 -13.24
CA ASP A 195 -12.53 42.70 -13.70
C ASP A 195 -12.40 43.71 -12.53
#